data_AF-A0A376JA30-F1
#
_entry.id   AF-A0A376JA30-F1
#
_cell.length_a   1.000
_cell.length_b   1.000
_cell.length_c   1.000
_cell.angle_alpha   90.00
_cell.angle_beta   90.00
_cell.angle_gamma   90.00
#
_symmetry.space_group_name_H-M   'P 1'
#
loop_
_entity.id
_entity.type
_entity.pdbx_description
1 polymer ?
#
loop_
_entity_poly.entity_id
_entity_poly.type
_entity_poly.pdbx_seq_one_letter_code
_entity_poly.pdbx_strand_id
1 'polypeptide(L)'
;MLNSISGQNPNAELLAGQLILSSRAIGGLDVFLAPFFPDATMLITSFNNLSIYWQKGTMRRLMKDEPEYNRIATYQSINDAYVVEDYGKCAMVTGLKFADS
;
A
#
# COMPACT_ATOMS: atom_id res chain seq x y z
N MET A 1 -7.32 -15.68 -28.54
CA MET A 1 -6.23 -16.67 -28.63
C MET A 1 -6.07 -17.53 -27.36
N LEU A 2 -6.98 -17.43 -26.38
CA LEU A 2 -6.93 -18.20 -25.12
C LEU A 2 -7.60 -19.59 -25.19
N ASN A 3 -8.28 -19.92 -26.29
CA ASN A 3 -9.15 -21.10 -26.37
C ASN A 3 -8.59 -22.28 -27.21
N SER A 4 -7.29 -22.26 -27.55
CA SER A 4 -6.65 -23.33 -28.36
C SER A 4 -5.51 -24.06 -27.64
N ILE A 5 -5.32 -23.83 -26.34
CA ILE A 5 -4.24 -24.43 -25.52
C ILE A 5 -4.81 -25.38 -24.45
N SER A 6 -6.13 -25.42 -24.28
CA SER A 6 -6.83 -26.13 -23.20
C SER A 6 -6.82 -27.66 -23.29
N GLY A 7 -6.26 -28.27 -24.35
CA GLY A 7 -6.33 -29.72 -24.56
C GLY A 7 -5.06 -30.54 -24.31
N GLN A 8 -3.87 -29.94 -24.16
CA GLN A 8 -2.61 -30.69 -24.31
C GLN A 8 -1.59 -30.56 -23.18
N ASN A 9 -1.80 -29.77 -22.12
CA ASN A 9 -0.77 -29.67 -21.08
C ASN A 9 -1.33 -29.36 -19.67
N PRO A 10 -1.39 -30.34 -18.75
CA PRO A 10 -1.80 -30.10 -17.36
C PRO A 10 -0.91 -29.08 -16.64
N ASN A 11 0.35 -28.94 -17.09
CA ASN A 11 1.27 -27.93 -16.57
C ASN A 11 0.87 -26.50 -16.96
N ALA A 12 0.11 -26.27 -18.03
CA ALA A 12 -0.32 -24.92 -18.41
C ALA A 12 -1.42 -24.38 -17.47
N GLU A 13 -2.33 -25.23 -17.01
CA GLU A 13 -3.31 -24.88 -15.98
C GLU A 13 -2.64 -24.61 -14.63
N LEU A 14 -1.67 -25.45 -14.25
CA LEU A 14 -0.87 -25.26 -13.04
C LEU A 14 -0.04 -23.96 -13.11
N LEU A 15 0.59 -23.68 -14.26
CA LEU A 15 1.38 -22.47 -14.49
C LEU A 15 0.49 -21.22 -14.56
N ALA A 16 -0.71 -21.30 -15.14
CA ALA A 16 -1.70 -20.23 -15.14
C ALA A 16 -2.20 -19.95 -13.72
N GLY A 17 -2.47 -21.00 -12.92
CA GLY A 17 -2.80 -20.88 -11.51
C GLY A 17 -1.66 -20.26 -10.69
N GLN A 18 -0.42 -20.64 -10.97
CA GLN A 18 0.77 -20.09 -10.32
C GLN A 18 1.06 -18.65 -10.75
N LEU A 19 0.76 -18.28 -12.01
CA LEU A 19 0.81 -16.90 -12.51
C LEU A 19 -0.26 -16.04 -11.87
N ILE A 20 -1.50 -16.53 -11.72
CA ILE A 20 -2.58 -15.84 -11.01
C ILE A 20 -2.23 -15.64 -9.53
N LEU A 21 -1.63 -16.63 -8.89
CA LEU A 21 -1.14 -16.52 -7.50
C LEU A 21 0.08 -15.58 -7.38
N SER A 22 0.91 -15.49 -8.42
CA SER A 22 2.07 -14.58 -8.46
C SER A 22 1.68 -13.14 -8.81
N SER A 23 0.62 -12.95 -9.60
CA SER A 23 0.05 -11.65 -9.91
C SER A 23 -0.74 -11.20 -8.69
N ARG A 24 -0.23 -10.21 -7.97
CA ARG A 24 -0.96 -9.56 -6.88
C ARG A 24 -2.04 -8.65 -7.46
N ALA A 25 -2.98 -9.24 -8.21
CA ALA A 25 -4.07 -8.53 -8.84
C ALA A 25 -5.40 -9.04 -8.27
N ILE A 26 -6.28 -8.12 -7.89
CA ILE A 26 -7.65 -8.41 -7.45
C ILE A 26 -8.59 -7.73 -8.43
N GLY A 27 -9.50 -8.48 -9.05
CA GLY A 27 -10.41 -7.95 -10.05
C GLY A 27 -9.73 -7.35 -11.29
N GLY A 28 -8.52 -7.81 -11.62
CA GLY A 28 -7.72 -7.28 -12.74
C GLY A 28 -6.97 -5.98 -12.45
N LEU A 29 -6.97 -5.51 -11.20
CA LEU A 29 -6.23 -4.32 -10.75
C LEU A 29 -5.05 -4.72 -9.88
N ASP A 30 -3.93 -4.02 -10.03
CA ASP A 30 -2.74 -4.20 -9.21
C ASP A 30 -3.03 -3.87 -7.73
N VAL A 31 -2.46 -4.68 -6.83
CA VAL A 31 -2.62 -4.55 -5.39
C VAL A 31 -1.30 -4.20 -4.73
N PHE A 32 -1.36 -3.22 -3.83
CA PHE A 32 -0.24 -2.82 -3.00
C PHE A 32 -0.53 -3.11 -1.53
N LEU A 33 0.44 -3.71 -0.83
CA LEU A 33 0.36 -3.97 0.60
C LEU A 33 1.15 -2.90 1.34
N ALA A 34 0.45 -1.97 1.98
CA ALA A 34 1.07 -0.96 2.82
C ALA A 34 1.34 -1.55 4.23
N PRO A 35 2.54 -1.36 4.80
CA PRO A 35 2.81 -1.76 6.17
C PRO A 35 1.94 -0.97 7.14
N PHE A 36 1.52 -1.60 8.24
CA PHE A 36 0.63 -1.01 9.26
C PHE A 36 -0.74 -0.56 8.74
N PHE A 37 -1.17 -1.02 7.57
CA PHE A 37 -2.53 -0.77 7.08
C PHE A 37 -3.55 -1.48 8.00
N PRO A 38 -4.72 -0.87 8.27
CA PRO A 38 -5.73 -1.48 9.14
C PRO A 38 -6.14 -2.88 8.67
N ASP A 39 -6.31 -3.79 9.63
CA ASP A 39 -6.74 -5.16 9.33
C ASP A 39 -8.17 -5.17 8.77
N ALA A 40 -8.51 -6.23 8.02
CA ALA A 40 -9.81 -6.42 7.39
C ALA A 40 -10.31 -5.21 6.58
N THR A 41 -9.38 -4.41 6.03
CA THR A 41 -9.68 -3.16 5.34
C THR A 41 -8.96 -3.10 4.00
N MET A 42 -9.60 -2.51 3.00
CA MET A 42 -9.03 -2.25 1.68
C MET A 42 -9.43 -0.86 1.20
N LEU A 43 -8.47 -0.13 0.61
CA LEU A 43 -8.72 1.15 -0.06
C LEU A 43 -8.52 0.98 -1.56
N ILE A 44 -9.55 1.32 -2.34
CA ILE A 44 -9.52 1.34 -3.79
C ILE A 44 -9.36 2.80 -4.22
N THR A 45 -8.22 3.14 -4.79
CA THR A 45 -7.89 4.47 -5.33
C THR A 45 -6.68 4.38 -6.24
N SER A 46 -6.40 5.43 -7.02
CA SER A 46 -5.16 5.57 -7.78
C SER A 46 -4.09 6.29 -6.95
N PHE A 47 -2.81 5.92 -7.07
CA PHE A 47 -1.72 6.59 -6.33
C PHE A 47 -1.61 8.09 -6.59
N ASN A 48 -1.97 8.57 -7.78
CA ASN A 48 -2.00 10.00 -8.08
C ASN A 48 -3.13 10.78 -7.40
N ASN A 49 -4.04 10.10 -6.70
CA ASN A 49 -5.09 10.71 -5.88
C ASN A 49 -4.64 10.91 -4.42
N LEU A 50 -3.49 10.33 -4.04
CA LEU A 50 -2.92 10.41 -2.71
C LEU A 50 -1.70 11.33 -2.74
N SER A 51 -1.74 12.38 -1.94
CA SER A 51 -0.68 13.38 -1.89
C SER A 51 -0.17 13.59 -0.47
N ILE A 52 1.10 13.97 -0.40
CA ILE A 52 1.72 14.48 0.82
C ILE A 52 2.18 15.89 0.52
N TYR A 53 1.61 16.87 1.22
CA TYR A 53 2.06 18.25 1.16
C TYR A 53 3.00 18.52 2.32
N TRP A 54 4.05 19.29 2.09
CA TRP A 54 4.90 19.80 3.15
C TRP A 54 5.20 21.27 2.94
N GLN A 55 5.26 22.02 4.03
CA GLN A 55 5.57 23.43 3.97
C GLN A 55 7.08 23.63 3.76
N LYS A 56 7.44 24.32 2.66
CA LYS A 56 8.84 24.64 2.34
C LYS A 56 9.50 25.42 3.47
N GLY A 57 10.74 25.04 3.81
CA GLY A 57 11.55 25.70 4.84
C GLY A 57 11.21 25.34 6.29
N THR A 58 10.26 24.44 6.54
CA THR A 58 9.89 24.06 7.92
C THR A 58 10.71 22.92 8.51
N MET A 59 11.43 22.18 7.66
CA MET A 59 12.29 21.07 8.09
C MET A 59 13.42 21.62 8.96
N ARG A 60 13.40 21.30 10.25
CA ARG A 60 14.39 21.71 11.23
C ARG A 60 14.92 20.49 11.98
N ARG A 61 16.23 20.44 12.17
CA ARG A 61 16.93 19.39 12.92
C ARG A 61 17.81 20.03 13.99
N LEU A 62 17.75 19.52 15.21
CA LEU A 62 18.64 19.86 16.32
C LEU A 62 19.29 18.58 16.82
N MET A 63 20.62 18.57 16.92
CA MET A 63 21.37 17.52 17.61
C MET A 63 21.86 18.09 18.93
N LYS A 64 21.58 17.40 20.04
CA LYS A 64 21.94 17.83 21.39
C LYS A 64 22.58 16.67 22.12
N ASP A 65 23.69 16.94 22.79
CA ASP A 65 24.27 16.02 23.76
C ASP A 65 23.44 16.11 25.07
N GLU A 66 23.00 14.96 25.57
CA GLU A 66 22.23 14.84 26.82
C GLU A 66 23.02 13.99 27.83
N PRO A 67 23.99 14.60 28.56
CA PRO A 67 24.84 13.89 29.50
C PRO A 67 24.06 13.20 30.63
N GLU A 68 22.93 13.78 31.03
CA GLU A 68 22.02 13.24 32.06
C GLU A 68 21.48 11.85 31.70
N TYR A 69 21.39 11.54 30.40
CA TYR A 69 20.92 10.25 29.88
C TYR A 69 22.03 9.48 29.14
N ASN A 70 23.27 9.95 29.18
CA ASN A 70 24.41 9.39 28.45
C ASN A 70 24.09 9.07 26.97
N ARG A 71 23.53 10.04 26.24
CA ARG A 71 23.13 9.87 24.85
C ARG A 71 23.22 11.18 24.05
N ILE A 72 23.30 11.04 22.73
CA ILE A 72 23.10 12.16 21.79
C ILE A 72 21.68 12.06 21.23
N ALA A 73 20.86 13.09 21.44
CA ALA A 73 19.50 13.17 20.94
C ALA A 73 19.43 13.95 19.61
N THR A 74 18.64 13.44 18.67
CA THR A 74 18.27 14.18 17.45
C THR A 74 16.79 14.52 17.50
N TYR A 75 16.47 15.81 17.48
CA TYR A 75 15.12 16.32 17.34
C TYR A 75 14.91 16.77 15.90
N GLN A 76 13.84 16.32 15.28
CA GLN A 76 13.46 16.71 13.94
C GLN A 76 11.99 17.12 13.92
N SER A 77 11.70 18.21 13.22
CA SER A 77 10.35 18.71 13.03
C SER A 77 10.18 19.14 11.57
N ILE A 78 9.02 18.82 11.02
CA ILE A 78 8.56 19.23 9.70
C ILE A 78 7.06 19.51 9.80
N ASN A 79 6.54 20.41 8.96
CA ASN A 79 5.10 20.61 8.81
C ASN A 79 4.64 19.92 7.53
N ASP A 80 3.93 18.79 7.68
CA ASP A 80 3.40 17.96 6.60
C ASP A 80 1.92 17.64 6.79
N ALA A 81 1.27 17.26 5.69
CA ALA A 81 -0.14 16.90 5.65
C ALA A 81 -0.39 15.81 4.59
N TYR A 82 -1.19 14.82 4.97
CA TYR A 82 -1.68 13.77 4.06
C TYR A 82 -3.02 14.19 3.49
N VAL A 83 -3.15 14.13 2.16
CA VAL A 83 -4.35 14.59 1.45
C VAL A 83 -4.81 13.55 0.45
N VAL A 84 -6.13 13.34 0.42
CA VAL A 84 -6.84 12.68 -0.68
C VAL A 84 -7.38 13.78 -1.57
N GLU A 85 -6.93 13.85 -2.82
CA GLU A 85 -7.24 14.97 -3.72
C GLU A 85 -8.73 15.00 -4.11
N ASP A 86 -9.27 13.83 -4.48
CA ASP A 86 -10.67 13.66 -4.84
C ASP A 86 -11.28 12.47 -4.07
N TYR A 87 -12.22 12.78 -3.19
CA TYR A 87 -12.96 11.77 -2.42
C TYR A 87 -13.90 10.92 -3.28
N GLY A 88 -14.39 11.44 -4.41
CA GLY A 88 -15.23 10.68 -5.36
C GLY A 88 -14.45 9.61 -6.11
N LYS A 89 -13.10 9.71 -6.12
CA LYS A 89 -12.19 8.77 -6.77
C LYS A 89 -11.63 7.71 -5.80
N CYS A 90 -12.21 7.57 -4.61
CA CYS A 90 -11.80 6.56 -3.65
C CYS A 90 -13.00 5.81 -3.04
N ALA A 91 -12.78 4.53 -2.74
CA ALA A 91 -13.72 3.73 -1.96
C ALA A 91 -12.95 2.91 -0.93
N MET A 92 -13.37 3.01 0.33
CA MET A 92 -12.79 2.21 1.42
C MET A 92 -13.79 1.15 1.86
N VAL A 93 -13.33 -0.09 1.91
CA VAL A 93 -14.10 -1.25 2.37
C VAL A 93 -13.51 -1.70 3.70
N THR A 94 -14.31 -1.76 4.75
CA THR A 94 -13.91 -2.19 6.08
C THR A 94 -14.72 -3.40 6.53
N GLY A 95 -14.17 -4.18 7.47
CA GLY A 95 -14.87 -5.34 8.04
C GLY A 95 -14.92 -6.55 7.11
N LEU A 96 -13.92 -6.71 6.24
CA LEU A 96 -13.77 -7.88 5.39
C LEU A 96 -13.67 -9.16 6.24
N LYS A 97 -14.46 -10.16 5.89
CA LYS A 97 -14.41 -11.50 6.48
C LYS A 97 -14.38 -12.52 5.36
N PHE A 98 -13.62 -13.58 5.53
CA PHE A 98 -13.74 -14.73 4.64
C PHE A 98 -15.14 -15.32 4.81
N ALA A 99 -15.73 -15.75 3.70
CA ALA A 99 -16.99 -16.49 3.76
C ALA A 99 -16.73 -17.80 4.51
N ASP A 100 -17.63 -18.15 5.43
CA ASP A 100 -17.60 -19.46 6.05
C ASP A 100 -17.79 -20.52 4.95
N SER A 101 -16.89 -21.51 4.93
CA SER A 101 -16.86 -22.61 3.96
C SER A 101 -18.00 -23.59 4.14
#